data_AF-A0A089K5U3-F1
#
_entry.id   AF-A0A089K5U3-F1
#
_cell.length_a   1.000
_cell.length_b   1.000
_cell.length_c   1.000
_cell.angle_alpha   90.00
_cell.angle_beta   90.00
_cell.angle_gamma   90.00
#
_symmetry.space_group_name_H-M   'P 1'
#
loop_
_entity.id
_entity.type
_entity.pdbx_description
1 polymer ?
#
loop_
_entity_poly.entity_id
_entity_poly.type
_entity_poly.pdbx_seq_one_letter_code
_entity_poly.pdbx_strand_id
1 'polypeptide(L)'
;MSLNELWFLLIAVLFVGFFFLEGFDFGVGMETQILAKNDTERRVLINSIGPFWDANEVWLITGAGAMFAAFPHWYATLFSGFYIPFVFALLALIARGVAFEFRGKRDSKTWQKTWDVCIFFGSFLPPFLLAVVFASFIKGLPIDGDMQMYAGFFDIVNAYTVVAGITVVLLCLVHGLMFTTLRTLGDLQERARKLAQKLLIPLAALLVAFVIMTYNMTDIFDKRGTLLWIVVALGVVAYLLSGYFMTKKKDGYAFGMTGAVMALSVASIFIGLFPRVMISSLDQAFNLTITNAASGHYSLKVMTIVALTLLPFVLGYQIWSYFIFHKRVHEKEHLEY
;
A
#
# COMPACT_ATOMS: atom_id res chain seq x y z
N MET A 1 2.10 -27.04 -6.52
CA MET A 1 1.59 -25.97 -5.65
C MET A 1 0.30 -26.47 -5.03
N SER A 2 0.23 -26.54 -3.70
CA SER A 2 -1.01 -26.84 -2.98
C SER A 2 -2.01 -25.67 -3.09
N LEU A 3 -3.30 -25.90 -2.78
CA LEU A 3 -4.28 -24.82 -2.77
C LEU A 3 -3.95 -23.74 -1.74
N ASN A 4 -3.36 -24.13 -0.60
CA ASN A 4 -2.95 -23.20 0.45
C ASN A 4 -1.81 -22.30 -0.06
N GLU A 5 -0.82 -22.88 -0.74
CA GLU A 5 0.26 -22.10 -1.37
C GLU A 5 -0.27 -21.15 -2.45
N LEU A 6 -1.21 -21.62 -3.29
CA LEU A 6 -1.87 -20.79 -4.30
C LEU A 6 -2.56 -19.59 -3.66
N TRP A 7 -3.37 -19.82 -2.63
CA TRP A 7 -4.13 -18.75 -1.98
C TRP A 7 -3.24 -17.77 -1.22
N PHE A 8 -2.16 -18.25 -0.59
CA PHE A 8 -1.15 -17.37 0.00
C PHE A 8 -0.52 -16.46 -1.06
N LEU A 9 -0.14 -17.02 -2.22
CA LEU A 9 0.40 -16.26 -3.34
C LEU A 9 -0.61 -15.25 -3.89
N LEU A 10 -1.88 -15.63 -4.06
CA LEU A 10 -2.93 -14.73 -4.53
C LEU A 10 -3.16 -13.56 -3.57
N ILE A 11 -3.17 -13.81 -2.25
CA ILE A 11 -3.27 -12.74 -1.25
C ILE A 11 -2.05 -11.81 -1.31
N ALA A 12 -0.83 -12.36 -1.46
CA ALA A 12 0.36 -11.55 -1.65
C ALA A 12 0.25 -10.65 -2.89
N VAL A 13 -0.24 -11.20 -4.01
CA VAL A 13 -0.49 -10.43 -5.25
C VAL A 13 -1.54 -9.34 -5.03
N LEU A 14 -2.62 -9.61 -4.29
CA LEU A 14 -3.64 -8.61 -3.98
C LEU A 14 -3.08 -7.45 -3.16
N PHE A 15 -2.26 -7.71 -2.13
CA PHE A 15 -1.65 -6.63 -1.36
C PHE A 15 -0.54 -5.88 -2.11
N VAL A 16 0.25 -6.58 -2.93
CA VAL A 16 1.22 -5.93 -3.84
C VAL A 16 0.51 -5.02 -4.82
N GLY A 17 -0.58 -5.50 -5.44
CA GLY A 17 -1.42 -4.72 -6.35
C GLY A 17 -2.08 -3.53 -5.66
N PHE A 18 -2.62 -3.73 -4.45
CA PHE A 18 -3.16 -2.64 -3.63
C PHE A 18 -2.14 -1.54 -3.38
N PHE A 19 -0.95 -1.86 -2.83
CA PHE A 19 0.06 -0.84 -2.55
C PHE A 19 0.63 -0.19 -3.82
N PHE A 20 0.67 -0.91 -4.94
CA PHE A 20 1.05 -0.32 -6.22
C PHE A 20 0.00 0.68 -6.72
N LEU A 21 -1.28 0.29 -6.74
CA LEU A 21 -2.36 1.09 -7.29
C LEU A 21 -2.79 2.21 -6.33
N GLU A 22 -3.15 1.85 -5.10
CA GLU A 22 -3.57 2.81 -4.08
C GLU A 22 -2.41 3.67 -3.59
N GLY A 23 -1.16 3.18 -3.70
CA GLY A 23 0.01 3.90 -3.22
C GLY A 23 0.18 5.26 -3.86
N PHE A 24 -0.15 5.41 -5.16
CA PHE A 24 -0.12 6.71 -5.79
C PHE A 24 -1.34 7.56 -5.45
N ASP A 25 -2.52 6.98 -5.22
CA ASP A 25 -3.72 7.71 -4.78
C ASP A 25 -3.50 8.34 -3.40
N PHE A 26 -2.92 7.58 -2.47
CA PHE A 26 -2.46 8.11 -1.19
C PHE A 26 -1.42 9.23 -1.36
N GLY A 27 -0.47 9.06 -2.28
CA GLY A 27 0.51 10.08 -2.60
C GLY A 27 -0.12 11.39 -3.09
N VAL A 28 -1.00 11.30 -4.09
CA VAL A 28 -1.72 12.45 -4.66
C VAL A 28 -2.60 13.12 -3.62
N GLY A 29 -3.28 12.35 -2.75
CA GLY A 29 -4.05 12.89 -1.65
C GLY A 29 -3.20 13.73 -0.67
N MET A 30 -1.98 13.28 -0.35
CA MET A 30 -1.04 14.07 0.45
C MET A 30 -0.51 15.32 -0.29
N GLU A 31 -0.32 15.23 -1.61
CA GLU A 31 0.14 16.36 -2.45
C GLU A 31 -0.82 17.55 -2.45
N THR A 32 -2.12 17.34 -2.18
CA THR A 32 -3.11 18.42 -2.06
C THR A 32 -2.71 19.49 -1.02
N GLN A 33 -1.95 19.11 0.01
CA GLN A 33 -1.42 20.05 1.00
C GLN A 33 0.08 20.33 0.84
N ILE A 34 0.86 19.36 0.36
CA ILE A 34 2.32 19.47 0.29
C ILE A 34 2.78 20.21 -0.99
N LEU A 35 2.12 19.97 -2.11
CA LEU A 35 2.54 20.42 -3.44
C LEU A 35 1.72 21.60 -3.97
N ALA A 36 0.40 21.55 -3.79
CA ALA A 36 -0.55 22.50 -4.39
C ALA A 36 -0.56 23.87 -3.69
N LYS A 37 -0.42 24.94 -4.48
CA LYS A 37 -0.37 26.33 -4.00
C LYS A 37 -1.72 27.02 -3.90
N ASN A 38 -2.68 26.60 -4.73
CA ASN A 38 -4.01 27.21 -4.82
C ASN A 38 -5.11 26.14 -4.97
N ASP A 39 -6.37 26.55 -4.94
CA ASP A 39 -7.51 25.61 -5.03
C ASP A 39 -7.56 24.91 -6.40
N THR A 40 -7.24 25.61 -7.48
CA THR A 40 -7.20 25.05 -8.84
C THR A 40 -6.23 23.87 -8.93
N GLU A 41 -5.01 24.02 -8.42
CA GLU A 41 -4.01 22.94 -8.38
C GLU A 41 -4.50 21.74 -7.56
N ARG A 42 -5.20 21.98 -6.44
CA ARG A 42 -5.80 20.90 -5.61
C ARG A 42 -6.83 20.12 -6.40
N ARG A 43 -7.71 20.81 -7.13
CA ARG A 43 -8.71 20.16 -7.98
C ARG A 43 -8.06 19.37 -9.10
N VAL A 44 -7.02 19.89 -9.75
CA VAL A 44 -6.28 19.15 -10.79
C VAL A 44 -5.71 17.84 -10.23
N LEU A 45 -5.12 17.87 -9.03
CA LEU A 45 -4.61 16.67 -8.38
C LEU A 45 -5.75 15.67 -8.07
N ILE A 46 -6.83 16.10 -7.45
CA ILE A 46 -7.97 15.23 -7.09
C ILE A 46 -8.61 14.61 -8.36
N ASN A 47 -8.88 15.42 -9.39
CA ASN A 47 -9.46 14.93 -10.64
C ASN A 47 -8.49 14.01 -11.41
N SER A 48 -7.18 14.06 -11.16
CA SER A 48 -6.21 13.17 -11.80
C SER A 48 -6.36 11.70 -11.39
N ILE A 49 -6.86 11.46 -10.16
CA ILE A 49 -7.11 10.14 -9.58
C ILE A 49 -8.60 9.77 -9.54
N GLY A 50 -9.50 10.75 -9.71
CA GLY A 50 -10.96 10.59 -9.69
C GLY A 50 -11.51 9.33 -10.37
N PRO A 51 -11.11 9.00 -11.62
CA PRO A 51 -11.60 7.82 -12.32
C PRO A 51 -11.12 6.46 -11.78
N PHE A 52 -10.14 6.42 -10.86
CA PHE A 52 -9.42 5.20 -10.50
C PHE A 52 -9.48 4.84 -9.02
N TRP A 53 -9.51 5.85 -8.12
CA TRP A 53 -9.27 5.63 -6.69
C TRP A 53 -10.25 4.63 -6.06
N ASP A 54 -11.54 4.72 -6.38
CA ASP A 54 -12.56 3.82 -5.82
C ASP A 54 -12.29 2.35 -6.24
N ALA A 55 -11.90 2.13 -7.50
CA ALA A 55 -11.55 0.80 -7.99
C ALA A 55 -10.23 0.28 -7.39
N ASN A 56 -9.30 1.16 -7.03
CA ASN A 56 -8.03 0.79 -6.40
C ASN A 56 -8.25 0.35 -4.94
N GLU A 57 -9.16 1.00 -4.19
CA GLU A 57 -9.50 0.61 -2.81
C GLU A 57 -10.10 -0.81 -2.73
N VAL A 58 -10.81 -1.25 -3.77
CA VAL A 58 -11.39 -2.61 -3.85
C VAL A 58 -10.31 -3.70 -3.73
N TRP A 59 -9.04 -3.42 -4.07
CA TRP A 59 -7.95 -4.37 -3.88
C TRP A 59 -7.71 -4.69 -2.40
N LEU A 60 -7.81 -3.70 -1.51
CA LEU A 60 -7.71 -3.91 -0.06
C LEU A 60 -8.86 -4.76 0.47
N ILE A 61 -10.09 -4.43 0.05
CA ILE A 61 -11.30 -5.15 0.45
C ILE A 61 -11.23 -6.60 -0.02
N THR A 62 -10.81 -6.81 -1.27
CA THR A 62 -10.63 -8.15 -1.85
C THR A 62 -9.51 -8.91 -1.15
N GLY A 63 -8.40 -8.25 -0.80
CA GLY A 63 -7.32 -8.83 -0.01
C GLY A 63 -7.81 -9.34 1.35
N ALA A 64 -8.53 -8.50 2.09
CA ALA A 64 -9.11 -8.86 3.38
C ALA A 64 -10.19 -9.96 3.25
N GLY A 65 -11.05 -9.89 2.22
CA GLY A 65 -12.06 -10.92 1.94
C GLY A 65 -11.44 -12.26 1.53
N ALA A 66 -10.36 -12.24 0.74
CA ALA A 66 -9.60 -13.43 0.39
C ALA A 66 -8.92 -14.04 1.62
N MET A 67 -8.39 -13.22 2.53
CA MET A 67 -7.89 -13.70 3.83
C MET A 67 -9.00 -14.36 4.64
N PHE A 68 -10.17 -13.71 4.79
CA PHE A 68 -11.31 -14.28 5.51
C PHE A 68 -11.72 -15.64 4.96
N ALA A 69 -11.78 -15.76 3.64
CA ALA A 69 -12.30 -16.96 2.99
C ALA A 69 -11.26 -18.08 2.85
N ALA A 70 -9.97 -17.75 2.61
CA ALA A 70 -8.90 -18.74 2.45
C ALA A 70 -8.16 -19.07 3.74
N PHE A 71 -7.99 -18.10 4.65
CA PHE A 71 -7.26 -18.23 5.91
C PHE A 71 -8.02 -17.58 7.08
N PRO A 72 -9.17 -18.13 7.50
CA PRO A 72 -10.06 -17.49 8.47
C PRO A 72 -9.39 -17.24 9.82
N HIS A 73 -8.48 -18.11 10.27
CA HIS A 73 -7.73 -17.89 11.50
C HIS A 73 -6.75 -16.73 11.38
N TRP A 74 -6.06 -16.60 10.23
CA TRP A 74 -5.20 -15.44 9.97
C TRP A 74 -6.02 -14.15 9.98
N TYR A 75 -7.18 -14.14 9.31
CA TYR A 75 -8.09 -13.01 9.33
C TYR A 75 -8.55 -12.66 10.76
N ALA A 76 -9.02 -13.65 11.52
CA ALA A 76 -9.56 -13.42 12.85
C ALA A 76 -8.51 -12.85 13.81
N THR A 77 -7.33 -13.50 13.92
CA THR A 77 -6.23 -13.06 14.79
C THR A 77 -5.74 -11.67 14.40
N LEU A 78 -5.64 -11.38 13.10
CA LEU A 78 -5.22 -10.08 12.60
C LEU A 78 -6.20 -8.96 12.99
N PHE A 79 -7.47 -9.09 12.61
CA PHE A 79 -8.44 -8.02 12.79
C PHE A 79 -8.84 -7.82 14.26
N SER A 80 -8.87 -8.89 15.07
CA SER A 80 -9.11 -8.77 16.51
C SER A 80 -7.92 -8.15 17.24
N GLY A 81 -6.70 -8.61 16.92
CA GLY A 81 -5.48 -8.15 17.57
C GLY A 81 -5.11 -6.70 17.24
N PHE A 82 -5.35 -6.26 16.01
CA PHE A 82 -5.11 -4.88 15.56
C PHE A 82 -6.40 -4.06 15.46
N TYR A 83 -7.39 -4.36 16.30
CA TYR A 83 -8.70 -3.70 16.27
C TYR A 83 -8.59 -2.17 16.25
N ILE A 84 -7.81 -1.59 17.16
CA ILE A 84 -7.66 -0.13 17.27
C ILE A 84 -7.01 0.47 16.01
N PRO A 85 -5.84 0.01 15.53
CA PRO A 85 -5.29 0.46 14.25
C PRO A 85 -6.26 0.34 13.07
N PHE A 86 -6.98 -0.78 12.94
CA PHE A 86 -7.91 -0.95 11.82
C PHE A 86 -9.12 -0.03 11.89
N VAL A 87 -9.65 0.25 13.09
CA VAL A 87 -10.73 1.24 13.25
C VAL A 87 -10.26 2.63 12.79
N PHE A 88 -9.06 3.06 13.18
CA PHE A 88 -8.52 4.35 12.72
C PHE A 88 -8.26 4.37 11.21
N ALA A 89 -7.73 3.29 10.65
CA ALA A 89 -7.53 3.17 9.20
C ALA A 89 -8.88 3.24 8.46
N LEU A 90 -9.90 2.53 8.93
CA LEU A 90 -11.25 2.56 8.35
C LEU A 90 -11.87 3.96 8.40
N LEU A 91 -11.82 4.63 9.55
CA LEU A 91 -12.35 5.99 9.69
C LEU A 91 -11.61 6.98 8.77
N ALA A 92 -10.30 6.82 8.61
CA ALA A 92 -9.50 7.64 7.71
C ALA A 92 -9.85 7.40 6.23
N LEU A 93 -10.07 6.14 5.82
CA LEU A 93 -10.52 5.80 4.46
C LEU A 93 -11.93 6.34 4.17
N ILE A 94 -12.87 6.18 5.11
CA ILE A 94 -14.23 6.75 4.99
C ILE A 94 -14.15 8.28 4.85
N ALA A 95 -13.37 8.94 5.72
CA ALA A 95 -13.20 10.38 5.66
C ALA A 95 -12.61 10.82 4.30
N ARG A 96 -11.67 10.05 3.73
CA ARG A 96 -11.08 10.33 2.41
C ARG A 96 -12.11 10.23 1.29
N GLY A 97 -12.83 9.10 1.20
CA GLY A 97 -13.81 8.88 0.12
C GLY A 97 -14.91 9.93 0.14
N VAL A 98 -15.46 10.24 1.32
CA VAL A 98 -16.45 11.32 1.47
C VAL A 98 -15.85 12.69 1.12
N ALA A 99 -14.60 12.94 1.48
CA ALA A 99 -13.94 14.21 1.20
C ALA A 99 -13.78 14.48 -0.30
N PHE A 100 -13.42 13.48 -1.11
CA PHE A 100 -13.35 13.65 -2.56
C PHE A 100 -14.70 14.10 -3.14
N GLU A 101 -15.79 13.42 -2.76
CA GLU A 101 -17.13 13.73 -3.27
C GLU A 101 -17.70 15.05 -2.76
N PHE A 102 -17.46 15.40 -1.49
CA PHE A 102 -18.16 16.51 -0.84
C PHE A 102 -17.41 17.84 -0.90
N ARG A 103 -16.09 17.82 -1.13
CA ARG A 103 -15.25 19.03 -1.18
C ARG A 103 -15.81 20.10 -2.12
N GLY A 104 -16.20 19.71 -3.34
CA GLY A 104 -16.70 20.61 -4.39
C GLY A 104 -18.16 21.05 -4.23
N LYS A 105 -18.93 20.47 -3.29
CA LYS A 105 -20.39 20.68 -3.19
C LYS A 105 -20.80 22.00 -2.54
N ARG A 106 -19.88 22.70 -1.87
CA ARG A 106 -20.17 24.00 -1.23
C ARG A 106 -19.02 24.97 -1.45
N ASP A 107 -19.34 26.14 -1.99
CA ASP A 107 -18.39 27.22 -2.20
C ASP A 107 -18.14 28.01 -0.90
N SER A 108 -17.37 27.40 0.00
CA SER A 108 -16.95 28.01 1.26
C SER A 108 -15.52 27.61 1.59
N LYS A 109 -14.66 28.59 1.89
CA LYS A 109 -13.25 28.35 2.21
C LYS A 109 -13.07 27.43 3.42
N THR A 110 -13.90 27.58 4.45
CA THR A 110 -13.85 26.70 5.64
C THR A 110 -14.25 25.28 5.29
N TRP A 111 -15.27 25.11 4.45
CA TRP A 111 -15.72 23.79 3.97
C TRP A 111 -14.62 23.06 3.20
N GLN A 112 -14.06 23.73 2.18
CA GLN A 112 -12.98 23.18 1.37
C GLN A 112 -11.76 22.83 2.23
N LYS A 113 -11.37 23.71 3.17
CA LYS A 113 -10.24 23.47 4.06
C LYS A 113 -10.45 22.26 4.98
N THR A 114 -11.66 22.04 5.49
CA THR A 114 -11.96 20.86 6.31
C THR A 114 -11.78 19.58 5.49
N TRP A 115 -12.36 19.52 4.29
CA TRP A 115 -12.23 18.35 3.43
C TRP A 115 -10.81 18.13 2.92
N ASP A 116 -10.08 19.20 2.64
CA ASP A 116 -8.66 19.19 2.33
C ASP A 116 -7.81 18.52 3.44
N VAL A 117 -8.13 18.81 4.71
CA VAL A 117 -7.50 18.16 5.86
C VAL A 117 -7.89 16.69 5.95
N CYS A 118 -9.16 16.36 5.70
CA CYS A 118 -9.62 14.96 5.65
C CYS A 118 -8.93 14.16 4.53
N ILE A 119 -8.76 14.74 3.33
CA ILE A 119 -8.01 14.10 2.23
C ILE A 119 -6.57 13.85 2.65
N PHE A 120 -5.90 14.84 3.24
CA PHE A 120 -4.51 14.69 3.66
C PHE A 120 -4.32 13.58 4.69
N PHE A 121 -5.06 13.62 5.81
CA PHE A 121 -4.93 12.61 6.86
C PHE A 121 -5.51 11.25 6.44
N GLY A 122 -6.57 11.25 5.65
CA GLY A 122 -7.15 10.07 5.01
C GLY A 122 -6.19 9.39 4.03
N SER A 123 -5.20 10.12 3.52
CA SER A 123 -4.18 9.58 2.61
C SER A 123 -2.84 9.29 3.29
N PHE A 124 -2.57 9.90 4.44
CA PHE A 124 -1.39 9.65 5.26
C PHE A 124 -1.56 8.47 6.21
N LEU A 125 -2.69 8.41 6.92
CA LEU A 125 -2.87 7.51 8.05
C LEU A 125 -3.04 6.03 7.64
N PRO A 126 -3.83 5.67 6.60
CA PRO A 126 -3.96 4.29 6.19
C PRO A 126 -2.64 3.61 5.77
N PRO A 127 -1.81 4.16 4.86
CA PRO A 127 -0.55 3.50 4.52
C PRO A 127 0.42 3.42 5.71
N PHE A 128 0.41 4.41 6.62
CA PHE A 128 1.19 4.35 7.86
C PHE A 128 0.76 3.17 8.75
N LEU A 129 -0.54 3.07 9.05
CA LEU A 129 -1.08 2.04 9.93
C LEU A 129 -0.95 0.63 9.33
N LEU A 130 -1.22 0.47 8.03
CA LEU A 130 -1.03 -0.82 7.37
C LEU A 130 0.44 -1.26 7.40
N ALA A 131 1.38 -0.34 7.18
CA ALA A 131 2.79 -0.66 7.27
C ALA A 131 3.25 -1.03 8.69
N VAL A 132 2.71 -0.37 9.72
CA VAL A 132 2.90 -0.76 11.12
C VAL A 132 2.41 -2.19 11.35
N VAL A 133 1.22 -2.54 10.85
CA VAL A 133 0.64 -3.88 10.95
C VAL A 133 1.54 -4.92 10.26
N PHE A 134 1.94 -4.69 9.01
CA PHE A 134 2.80 -5.61 8.27
C PHE A 134 4.19 -5.77 8.89
N ALA A 135 4.78 -4.68 9.41
CA ALA A 135 6.06 -4.74 10.12
C ALA A 135 5.95 -5.55 11.42
N SER A 136 4.83 -5.44 12.13
CA SER A 136 4.56 -6.27 13.30
C SER A 136 4.46 -7.76 12.95
N PHE A 137 3.96 -8.14 11.76
CA PHE A 137 3.90 -9.55 11.34
C PHE A 137 5.28 -10.21 11.27
N ILE A 138 6.23 -9.49 10.68
CA ILE A 138 7.60 -10.00 10.47
C ILE A 138 8.43 -9.94 11.75
N LYS A 139 8.14 -9.00 12.66
CA LYS A 139 8.77 -8.95 13.98
C LYS A 139 8.26 -10.03 14.93
N GLY A 140 7.01 -10.42 14.78
CA GLY A 140 6.32 -11.37 15.65
C GLY A 140 5.53 -10.67 16.77
N LEU A 141 4.45 -11.31 17.18
CA LEU A 141 3.44 -10.78 18.10
C LEU A 141 3.11 -11.81 19.17
N PRO A 142 2.65 -11.39 20.37
CA PRO A 142 2.29 -12.32 21.44
C PRO A 142 1.00 -13.06 21.09
N ILE A 143 1.14 -14.21 20.42
CA ILE A 143 0.04 -15.07 19.97
C ILE A 143 0.14 -16.41 20.71
N ASP A 144 -0.96 -16.83 21.33
CA ASP A 144 -1.03 -18.07 22.08
C ASP A 144 -1.44 -19.30 21.23
N GLY A 145 -1.58 -20.45 21.89
CA GLY A 145 -1.97 -21.71 21.25
C GLY A 145 -3.39 -21.73 20.68
N ASP A 146 -4.27 -20.83 21.14
CA ASP A 146 -5.65 -20.68 20.66
C ASP A 146 -5.75 -19.65 19.50
N MET A 147 -4.59 -19.24 18.95
CA MET A 147 -4.46 -18.24 17.90
C MET A 147 -5.02 -16.87 18.31
N GLN A 148 -5.02 -16.56 19.61
CA GLN A 148 -5.43 -15.25 20.12
C GLN A 148 -4.20 -14.38 20.33
N MET A 149 -4.32 -13.10 19.95
CA MET A 149 -3.24 -12.13 20.07
C MET A 149 -3.51 -11.18 21.23
N TYR A 150 -2.55 -11.10 22.16
CA TYR A 150 -2.62 -10.22 23.33
C TYR A 150 -1.52 -9.16 23.25
N ALA A 151 -1.59 -8.32 22.21
CA ALA A 151 -0.58 -7.28 21.98
C ALA A 151 -0.83 -6.06 22.86
N GLY A 152 0.20 -5.64 23.59
CA GLY A 152 0.26 -4.34 24.23
C GLY A 152 0.57 -3.22 23.23
N PHE A 153 0.46 -1.97 23.69
CA PHE A 153 0.71 -0.81 22.83
C PHE A 153 2.13 -0.82 22.21
N PHE A 154 3.16 -1.16 22.98
CA PHE A 154 4.55 -1.15 22.51
C PHE A 154 4.93 -2.36 21.63
N ASP A 155 4.13 -3.42 21.66
CA ASP A 155 4.29 -4.53 20.71
C ASP A 155 3.95 -4.06 19.29
N ILE A 156 2.92 -3.21 19.17
CA ILE A 156 2.46 -2.64 17.91
C ILE A 156 3.25 -1.38 17.54
N VAL A 157 3.46 -0.47 18.48
CA VAL A 157 4.10 0.84 18.27
C VAL A 157 5.49 0.84 18.90
N ASN A 158 6.50 0.62 18.06
CA ASN A 158 7.90 0.69 18.45
C ASN A 158 8.75 1.24 17.31
N ALA A 159 10.04 1.48 17.56
CA ALA A 159 10.93 2.12 16.58
C ALA A 159 10.90 1.42 15.21
N TYR A 160 10.84 0.08 15.19
CA TYR A 160 10.81 -0.69 13.96
C TYR A 160 9.53 -0.47 13.15
N THR A 161 8.38 -0.57 13.80
CA THR A 161 7.08 -0.42 13.13
C THR A 161 6.83 1.03 12.71
N VAL A 162 7.29 2.00 13.49
CA VAL A 162 7.23 3.43 13.13
C VAL A 162 8.13 3.74 11.93
N VAL A 163 9.35 3.22 11.87
CA VAL A 163 10.22 3.38 10.70
C VAL A 163 9.56 2.76 9.46
N ALA A 164 8.93 1.59 9.58
CA ALA A 164 8.17 0.98 8.50
C ALA A 164 7.01 1.88 8.03
N GLY A 165 6.22 2.41 8.98
CA GLY A 165 5.13 3.35 8.73
C GLY A 165 5.57 4.58 7.95
N ILE A 166 6.62 5.26 8.41
CA ILE A 166 7.16 6.45 7.75
C ILE A 166 7.73 6.09 6.36
N THR A 167 8.39 4.94 6.24
CA THR A 167 8.95 4.47 4.96
C THR A 167 7.85 4.29 3.92
N VAL A 168 6.75 3.62 4.26
CA VAL A 168 5.65 3.37 3.32
C VAL A 168 4.90 4.65 2.98
N VAL A 169 4.66 5.54 3.94
CA VAL A 169 4.10 6.88 3.64
C VAL A 169 4.97 7.62 2.63
N LEU A 170 6.29 7.63 2.82
CA LEU A 170 7.19 8.33 1.92
C LEU A 170 7.27 7.63 0.54
N LEU A 171 7.20 6.30 0.49
CA LEU A 171 7.08 5.55 -0.76
C LEU A 171 5.80 5.94 -1.51
N CYS A 172 4.65 5.98 -0.82
CA CYS A 172 3.37 6.43 -1.40
C CYS A 172 3.48 7.86 -1.93
N LEU A 173 4.05 8.79 -1.14
CA LEU A 173 4.23 10.18 -1.57
C LEU A 173 5.13 10.30 -2.82
N VAL A 174 6.26 9.59 -2.86
CA VAL A 174 7.15 9.60 -4.05
C VAL A 174 6.47 8.94 -5.25
N HIS A 175 5.70 7.87 -5.05
CA HIS A 175 4.96 7.20 -6.11
C HIS A 175 3.83 8.08 -6.67
N GLY A 176 3.08 8.77 -5.80
CA GLY A 176 2.09 9.78 -6.15
C GLY A 176 2.69 10.94 -6.93
N LEU A 177 3.82 11.50 -6.49
CA LEU A 177 4.46 12.61 -7.20
C LEU A 177 4.83 12.22 -8.63
N MET A 178 5.28 10.97 -8.83
CA MET A 178 5.55 10.45 -10.16
C MET A 178 4.28 10.24 -10.97
N PHE A 179 3.20 9.76 -10.37
CA PHE A 179 1.90 9.73 -11.04
C PHE A 179 1.44 11.14 -11.46
N THR A 180 1.55 12.12 -10.58
CA THR A 180 1.29 13.54 -10.88
C THR A 180 2.09 14.02 -12.08
N THR A 181 3.37 13.63 -12.23
CA THR A 181 4.14 14.00 -13.43
C THR A 181 3.62 13.40 -14.74
N LEU A 182 2.95 12.24 -14.68
CA LEU A 182 2.32 11.62 -15.84
C LEU A 182 1.03 12.32 -16.24
N ARG A 183 0.27 12.80 -15.25
CA ARG A 183 -1.10 13.30 -15.40
C ARG A 183 -1.20 14.80 -15.56
N THR A 184 -0.20 15.56 -15.12
CA THR A 184 -0.22 17.03 -15.12
C THR A 184 0.80 17.62 -16.08
N LEU A 185 0.67 18.93 -16.34
CA LEU A 185 1.53 19.70 -17.23
C LEU A 185 1.96 21.03 -16.59
N GLY A 186 3.06 21.61 -17.10
CA GLY A 186 3.52 22.94 -16.69
C GLY A 186 4.24 22.97 -15.33
N ASP A 187 4.02 24.04 -14.55
CA ASP A 187 4.72 24.29 -13.28
C ASP A 187 4.45 23.21 -12.22
N LEU A 188 3.21 22.71 -12.15
CA LEU A 188 2.84 21.63 -11.22
C LEU A 188 3.63 20.35 -11.50
N GLN A 189 3.75 19.98 -12.78
CA GLN A 189 4.52 18.81 -13.23
C GLN A 189 6.01 18.92 -12.85
N GLU A 190 6.64 20.07 -13.14
CA GLU A 190 8.06 20.27 -12.83
C GLU A 190 8.32 20.34 -11.31
N ARG A 191 7.40 20.92 -10.53
CA ARG A 191 7.47 20.90 -9.06
C ARG A 191 7.34 19.49 -8.51
N ALA A 192 6.41 18.68 -9.00
CA ALA A 192 6.22 17.32 -8.55
C ALA A 192 7.51 16.50 -8.77
N ARG A 193 8.12 16.63 -9.95
CA ARG A 193 9.40 15.98 -10.27
C ARG A 193 10.55 16.43 -9.35
N LYS A 194 10.69 17.73 -9.14
CA LYS A 194 11.74 18.28 -8.26
C LYS A 194 11.57 17.82 -6.81
N LEU A 195 10.32 17.77 -6.31
CA LEU A 195 10.04 17.28 -4.98
C LEU A 195 10.33 15.78 -4.86
N ALA A 196 9.90 14.97 -5.84
CA ALA A 196 10.18 13.53 -5.88
C ALA A 196 11.70 13.26 -5.81
N GLN A 197 12.49 13.97 -6.62
CA GLN A 197 13.96 13.86 -6.61
C GLN A 197 14.58 14.21 -5.26
N LYS A 198 14.08 15.25 -4.58
CA LYS A 198 14.57 15.63 -3.25
C LYS A 198 14.24 14.57 -2.20
N LEU A 199 13.05 13.96 -2.29
CA LEU A 199 12.57 12.96 -1.35
C LEU A 199 13.21 11.59 -1.54
N LEU A 200 13.92 11.34 -2.64
CA LEU A 200 14.71 10.12 -2.83
C LEU A 200 15.74 9.94 -1.71
N ILE A 201 16.47 11.00 -1.32
CA ILE A 201 17.51 10.90 -0.28
C ILE A 201 16.95 10.40 1.07
N PRO A 202 15.93 11.04 1.68
CA PRO A 202 15.35 10.52 2.92
C PRO A 202 14.69 9.15 2.71
N LEU A 203 14.13 8.87 1.53
CA LEU A 203 13.59 7.55 1.21
C LEU A 203 14.65 6.46 1.21
N ALA A 204 15.83 6.70 0.63
CA ALA A 204 16.95 5.76 0.69
C ALA A 204 17.40 5.51 2.13
N ALA A 205 17.53 6.56 2.93
CA ALA A 205 17.90 6.42 4.34
C ALA A 205 16.90 5.55 5.11
N LEU A 206 15.60 5.76 4.89
CA LEU A 206 14.53 4.98 5.51
C LEU A 206 14.49 3.53 5.02
N LEU A 207 14.62 3.29 3.71
CA LEU A 207 14.68 1.93 3.15
C LEU A 207 15.88 1.15 3.69
N VAL A 208 17.07 1.77 3.75
CA VAL A 208 18.27 1.15 4.31
C VAL A 208 18.09 0.88 5.80
N ALA A 209 17.57 1.85 6.56
CA ALA A 209 17.29 1.67 7.98
C ALA A 209 16.29 0.52 8.20
N PHE A 210 15.22 0.46 7.42
CA PHE A 210 14.23 -0.60 7.49
C PHE A 210 14.86 -1.97 7.23
N VAL A 211 15.62 -2.14 6.13
CA VAL A 211 16.32 -3.40 5.82
C VAL A 211 17.28 -3.81 6.94
N ILE A 212 18.09 -2.89 7.46
CA ILE A 212 19.02 -3.16 8.56
C ILE A 212 18.25 -3.59 9.82
N MET A 213 17.17 -2.89 10.17
CA MET A 213 16.36 -3.26 11.33
C MET A 213 15.67 -4.61 11.13
N THR A 214 15.12 -4.89 9.95
CA THR A 214 14.50 -6.18 9.64
C THR A 214 15.51 -7.31 9.76
N TYR A 215 16.73 -7.14 9.22
CA TYR A 215 17.79 -8.15 9.34
C TYR A 215 18.17 -8.44 10.80
N ASN A 216 18.23 -7.42 11.65
CA ASN A 216 18.67 -7.58 13.05
C ASN A 216 17.54 -7.98 14.02
N MET A 217 16.29 -7.62 13.71
CA MET A 217 15.15 -7.77 14.63
C MET A 217 14.18 -8.89 14.25
N THR A 218 14.39 -9.57 13.13
CA THR A 218 13.47 -10.60 12.62
C THR A 218 14.23 -11.82 12.12
N ASP A 219 13.55 -12.95 12.01
CA ASP A 219 14.13 -14.24 11.57
C ASP A 219 13.91 -14.54 10.07
N ILE A 220 13.31 -13.60 9.32
CA ILE A 220 12.86 -13.87 7.94
C ILE A 220 14.02 -14.15 6.98
N PHE A 221 15.22 -13.64 7.29
CA PHE A 221 16.44 -13.87 6.52
C PHE A 221 17.07 -15.25 6.79
N ASP A 222 16.72 -15.93 7.88
CA ASP A 222 17.37 -17.20 8.26
C ASP A 222 17.05 -18.32 7.27
N LYS A 223 15.79 -18.40 6.83
CA LYS A 223 15.32 -19.46 5.91
C LYS A 223 15.23 -19.01 4.46
N ARG A 224 15.01 -17.72 4.20
CA ARG A 224 14.76 -17.16 2.86
C ARG A 224 15.76 -16.07 2.46
N GLY A 225 16.87 -15.94 3.20
CA GLY A 225 17.86 -14.87 3.03
C GLY A 225 18.34 -14.68 1.60
N THR A 226 18.69 -15.75 0.88
CA THR A 226 19.14 -15.66 -0.52
C THR A 226 18.10 -14.97 -1.42
N LEU A 227 16.84 -15.39 -1.33
CA LEU A 227 15.77 -14.81 -2.15
C LEU A 227 15.46 -13.37 -1.71
N LEU A 228 15.45 -13.10 -0.41
CA LEU A 228 15.24 -11.75 0.12
C LEU A 228 16.36 -10.79 -0.30
N TRP A 229 17.63 -11.20 -0.25
CA TRP A 229 18.74 -10.38 -0.72
C TRP A 229 18.68 -10.09 -2.22
N ILE A 230 18.21 -11.05 -3.03
CA ILE A 230 17.93 -10.80 -4.46
C ILE A 230 16.83 -9.75 -4.61
N VAL A 231 15.72 -9.87 -3.88
CA VAL A 231 14.62 -8.90 -3.93
C VAL A 231 15.07 -7.51 -3.46
N VAL A 232 15.88 -7.43 -2.41
CA VAL A 232 16.50 -6.18 -1.94
C VAL A 232 17.40 -5.59 -3.03
N ALA A 233 18.25 -6.39 -3.66
CA ALA A 233 19.12 -5.92 -4.74
C ALA A 233 18.32 -5.40 -5.94
N LEU A 234 17.26 -6.11 -6.35
CA LEU A 234 16.34 -5.66 -7.39
C LEU A 234 15.63 -4.35 -6.99
N GLY A 235 15.24 -4.22 -5.72
CA GLY A 235 14.65 -3.00 -5.16
C GLY A 235 15.60 -1.82 -5.21
N VAL A 236 16.87 -2.03 -4.86
CA VAL A 236 17.93 -1.00 -4.97
C VAL A 236 18.14 -0.60 -6.44
N VAL A 237 18.21 -1.56 -7.36
CA VAL A 237 18.33 -1.27 -8.80
C VAL A 237 17.13 -0.46 -9.30
N ALA A 238 15.90 -0.87 -8.97
CA ALA A 238 14.68 -0.13 -9.31
C ALA A 238 14.69 1.28 -8.72
N TYR A 239 15.10 1.43 -7.47
CA TYR A 239 15.23 2.74 -6.81
C TYR A 239 16.24 3.65 -7.54
N LEU A 240 17.43 3.15 -7.87
CA LEU A 240 18.45 3.92 -8.60
C LEU A 240 17.97 4.29 -10.02
N LEU A 241 17.32 3.35 -10.71
CA LEU A 241 16.73 3.60 -12.02
C LEU A 241 15.60 4.63 -11.96
N SER A 242 14.80 4.65 -10.88
CA SER A 242 13.76 5.66 -10.70
C SER A 242 14.36 7.06 -10.67
N GLY A 243 15.43 7.27 -9.88
CA GLY A 243 16.15 8.54 -9.83
C GLY A 243 16.77 8.91 -11.18
N TYR A 244 17.40 7.94 -11.86
CA TYR A 244 17.94 8.15 -13.21
C TYR A 244 16.85 8.62 -14.19
N PHE A 245 15.72 7.93 -14.27
CA PHE A 245 14.64 8.30 -15.19
C PHE A 245 13.98 9.63 -14.82
N MET A 246 13.88 9.96 -13.53
CA MET A 246 13.46 11.30 -13.08
C MET A 246 14.39 12.39 -13.61
N THR A 247 15.73 12.20 -13.55
CA THR A 247 16.67 13.21 -14.08
C THR A 247 16.59 13.36 -15.60
N LYS A 248 16.24 12.28 -16.32
CA LYS A 248 16.06 12.28 -17.78
C LYS A 248 14.67 12.72 -18.22
N LYS A 249 13.79 13.14 -17.29
CA LYS A 249 12.38 13.49 -17.55
C LYS A 249 11.60 12.38 -18.28
N LYS A 250 11.98 11.12 -18.04
CA LYS A 250 11.30 9.94 -18.58
C LYS A 250 10.27 9.45 -17.56
N ASP A 251 9.23 10.26 -17.36
CA ASP A 251 8.29 10.12 -16.23
C ASP A 251 7.61 8.74 -16.18
N GLY A 252 7.27 8.13 -17.33
CA GLY A 252 6.64 6.80 -17.39
C GLY A 252 7.53 5.68 -16.83
N TYR A 253 8.81 5.69 -17.20
CA TYR A 253 9.79 4.74 -16.66
C TYR A 253 10.07 5.02 -15.18
N ALA A 254 10.13 6.28 -14.79
CA ALA A 254 10.33 6.65 -13.38
C ALA A 254 9.15 6.18 -12.50
N PHE A 255 7.90 6.35 -12.94
CA PHE A 255 6.72 5.80 -12.26
C PHE A 255 6.74 4.27 -12.18
N GLY A 256 7.07 3.60 -13.28
CA GLY A 256 7.20 2.14 -13.29
C GLY A 256 8.26 1.64 -12.31
N MET A 257 9.38 2.35 -12.19
CA MET A 257 10.45 2.00 -11.24
C MET A 257 10.07 2.31 -9.78
N THR A 258 9.40 3.41 -9.47
CA THR A 258 8.92 3.66 -8.10
C THR A 258 7.85 2.65 -7.69
N GLY A 259 6.97 2.26 -8.62
CA GLY A 259 6.02 1.17 -8.42
C GLY A 259 6.71 -0.19 -8.23
N ALA A 260 7.80 -0.46 -8.96
CA ALA A 260 8.60 -1.67 -8.76
C ALA A 260 9.25 -1.70 -7.36
N VAL A 261 9.77 -0.58 -6.86
CA VAL A 261 10.29 -0.48 -5.48
C VAL A 261 9.18 -0.81 -4.47
N MET A 262 7.99 -0.23 -4.63
CA MET A 262 6.83 -0.52 -3.78
C MET A 262 6.46 -2.02 -3.82
N ALA A 263 6.29 -2.57 -5.03
CA ALA A 263 5.89 -3.96 -5.23
C ALA A 263 6.92 -4.95 -4.66
N LEU A 264 8.22 -4.72 -4.89
CA LEU A 264 9.29 -5.56 -4.36
C LEU A 264 9.37 -5.47 -2.83
N SER A 265 9.16 -4.28 -2.26
CA SER A 265 9.14 -4.08 -0.82
C SER A 265 8.02 -4.88 -0.16
N VAL A 266 6.80 -4.79 -0.69
CA VAL A 266 5.65 -5.56 -0.18
C VAL A 266 5.83 -7.05 -0.43
N ALA A 267 6.29 -7.45 -1.61
CA ALA A 267 6.56 -8.86 -1.94
C ALA A 267 7.61 -9.48 -0.99
N SER A 268 8.62 -8.71 -0.57
CA SER A 268 9.65 -9.19 0.36
C SER A 268 9.06 -9.64 1.71
N ILE A 269 8.00 -8.98 2.18
CA ILE A 269 7.30 -9.32 3.42
C ILE A 269 6.67 -10.71 3.29
N PHE A 270 5.93 -10.97 2.21
CA PHE A 270 5.30 -12.26 1.98
C PHE A 270 6.33 -13.38 1.71
N ILE A 271 7.41 -13.08 1.00
CA ILE A 271 8.52 -14.02 0.80
C ILE A 271 9.15 -14.41 2.13
N GLY A 272 9.38 -13.44 3.01
CA GLY A 272 9.99 -13.65 4.33
C GLY A 272 9.08 -14.39 5.31
N LEU A 273 7.77 -14.15 5.23
CA LEU A 273 6.79 -14.83 6.07
C LEU A 273 6.62 -16.31 5.69
N PHE A 274 6.58 -16.63 4.40
CA PHE A 274 6.27 -17.98 3.92
C PHE A 274 7.16 -19.08 4.57
N PRO A 275 6.59 -20.17 5.11
CA PRO A 275 5.18 -20.61 5.04
C PRO A 275 4.30 -20.11 6.20
N ARG A 276 4.79 -19.18 7.02
CA ARG A 276 4.04 -18.53 8.09
C ARG A 276 3.19 -17.40 7.51
N VAL A 277 2.08 -17.11 8.16
CA VAL A 277 1.23 -15.95 7.87
C VAL A 277 1.24 -14.93 9.01
N MET A 278 1.44 -15.39 10.25
CA MET A 278 1.78 -14.56 11.42
C MET A 278 2.79 -15.29 12.31
N ILE A 279 3.75 -14.55 12.84
CA ILE A 279 4.81 -15.09 13.73
C ILE A 279 4.40 -14.86 15.19
N SER A 280 4.42 -15.90 16.02
CA SER A 280 4.26 -15.79 17.46
C SER A 280 5.61 -15.49 18.12
N SER A 281 5.61 -14.52 19.03
CA SER A 281 6.75 -14.22 19.91
C SER A 281 6.75 -15.05 21.20
N LEU A 282 5.66 -15.77 21.50
CA LEU A 282 5.55 -16.60 22.71
C LEU A 282 6.19 -17.97 22.49
N ASP A 283 5.86 -18.63 21.37
CA ASP A 283 6.42 -19.93 20.98
C ASP A 283 6.30 -20.11 19.46
N GLN A 284 7.34 -20.66 18.82
CA GLN A 284 7.29 -20.99 17.40
C GLN A 284 6.20 -22.02 17.04
N ALA A 285 5.79 -22.86 18.00
CA ALA A 285 4.69 -23.80 17.85
C ALA A 285 3.33 -23.10 17.63
N PHE A 286 3.19 -21.85 18.07
CA PHE A 286 1.97 -21.05 17.95
C PHE A 286 1.94 -20.16 16.69
N ASN A 287 2.93 -20.30 15.81
CA ASN A 287 2.91 -19.62 14.52
C ASN A 287 1.66 -20.00 13.73
N LEU A 288 0.98 -18.98 13.17
CA LEU A 288 -0.01 -19.23 12.14
C LEU A 288 0.74 -19.47 10.82
N THR A 289 0.36 -20.53 10.14
CA THR A 289 0.97 -21.04 8.91
C THR A 289 -0.08 -21.26 7.85
N ILE A 290 0.35 -21.41 6.61
CA ILE A 290 -0.56 -21.72 5.50
C ILE A 290 -1.30 -23.06 5.68
N THR A 291 -0.90 -23.92 6.61
CA THR A 291 -1.55 -25.22 6.85
C THR A 291 -2.53 -25.17 8.00
N ASN A 292 -2.17 -24.60 9.15
CA ASN A 292 -3.06 -24.54 10.32
C ASN A 292 -4.10 -23.41 10.26
N ALA A 293 -3.83 -22.35 9.50
CA ALA A 293 -4.73 -21.19 9.42
C ALA A 293 -5.70 -21.25 8.23
N ALA A 294 -5.54 -22.22 7.33
CA ALA A 294 -6.29 -22.32 6.08
C ALA A 294 -7.67 -22.93 6.24
N SER A 295 -8.58 -22.53 5.34
CA SER A 295 -9.87 -23.18 5.14
C SER A 295 -9.72 -24.62 4.65
N GLY A 296 -10.80 -25.41 4.83
CA GLY A 296 -10.87 -26.77 4.30
C GLY A 296 -10.71 -26.85 2.78
N HIS A 297 -10.23 -28.00 2.30
CA HIS A 297 -9.90 -28.22 0.87
C HIS A 297 -11.05 -27.89 -0.09
N TYR A 298 -12.29 -28.25 0.28
CA TYR A 298 -13.47 -27.95 -0.54
C TYR A 298 -13.68 -26.45 -0.75
N SER A 299 -13.62 -25.66 0.32
CA SER A 299 -13.79 -24.21 0.26
C SER A 299 -12.72 -23.56 -0.62
N LEU A 300 -11.45 -23.93 -0.44
CA LEU A 300 -10.35 -23.43 -1.25
C LEU A 300 -10.54 -23.77 -2.73
N LYS A 301 -11.00 -24.99 -3.05
CA LYS A 301 -11.27 -25.41 -4.43
C LYS A 301 -12.38 -24.58 -5.06
N VAL A 302 -13.50 -24.38 -4.36
CA VAL A 302 -14.62 -23.58 -4.86
C VAL A 302 -14.18 -22.14 -5.11
N MET A 303 -13.50 -21.52 -4.15
CA MET A 303 -13.00 -20.16 -4.33
C MET A 303 -12.00 -20.07 -5.48
N THR A 304 -11.15 -21.07 -5.69
CA THR A 304 -10.19 -21.07 -6.81
C THR A 304 -10.91 -21.05 -8.15
N ILE A 305 -12.01 -21.82 -8.28
CA ILE A 305 -12.84 -21.80 -9.50
C ILE A 305 -13.41 -20.40 -9.71
N VAL A 306 -13.96 -19.78 -8.66
CA VAL A 306 -14.53 -18.42 -8.71
C VAL A 306 -13.46 -17.37 -9.06
N ALA A 307 -12.27 -17.46 -8.46
CA ALA A 307 -11.18 -16.54 -8.74
C ALA A 307 -10.70 -16.67 -10.20
N LEU A 308 -10.54 -17.90 -10.71
CA LEU A 308 -10.12 -18.13 -12.09
C LEU A 308 -11.15 -17.65 -13.11
N THR A 309 -12.44 -17.69 -12.78
CA THR A 309 -13.49 -17.21 -13.68
C THR A 309 -13.66 -15.71 -13.61
N LEU A 310 -13.67 -15.08 -12.44
CA LEU A 310 -13.97 -13.65 -12.28
C LEU A 310 -12.74 -12.73 -12.42
N LEU A 311 -11.57 -13.14 -11.90
CA LEU A 311 -10.38 -12.29 -11.86
C LEU A 311 -9.95 -11.79 -13.25
N PRO A 312 -9.96 -12.62 -14.34
CA PRO A 312 -9.61 -12.12 -15.67
C PRO A 312 -10.53 -11.00 -16.17
N PHE A 313 -11.83 -11.07 -15.88
CA PHE A 313 -12.77 -10.02 -16.26
C PHE A 313 -12.52 -8.73 -15.48
N VAL A 314 -12.29 -8.84 -14.17
CA VAL A 314 -11.97 -7.68 -13.31
C VAL A 314 -10.68 -7.01 -13.78
N LEU A 315 -9.62 -7.78 -14.02
CA LEU A 315 -8.35 -7.25 -14.52
C LEU A 315 -8.50 -6.64 -15.92
N GLY A 316 -9.25 -7.30 -16.82
CA GLY A 316 -9.51 -6.78 -18.17
C GLY A 316 -10.27 -5.45 -18.14
N TYR A 317 -11.29 -5.34 -17.29
CA TYR A 317 -12.04 -4.10 -17.09
C TYR A 317 -11.17 -3.00 -16.48
N GLN A 318 -10.34 -3.33 -15.48
CA GLN A 318 -9.43 -2.36 -14.87
C GLN A 318 -8.42 -1.82 -15.89
N ILE A 319 -7.77 -2.71 -16.66
CA ILE A 319 -6.85 -2.33 -17.74
C ILE A 319 -7.54 -1.43 -18.76
N TRP A 320 -8.77 -1.77 -19.15
CA TRP A 320 -9.56 -0.96 -20.07
C TRP A 320 -9.87 0.43 -19.49
N SER A 321 -10.24 0.53 -18.21
CA SER A 321 -10.46 1.82 -17.53
C SER A 321 -9.20 2.70 -17.55
N TYR A 322 -8.04 2.16 -17.16
CA TYR A 322 -6.76 2.89 -17.25
C TYR A 322 -6.41 3.31 -18.68
N PHE A 323 -6.72 2.46 -19.66
CA PHE A 323 -6.52 2.80 -21.07
C PHE A 323 -7.44 3.92 -21.53
N ILE A 324 -8.71 3.97 -21.13
CA ILE A 324 -9.63 5.04 -21.52
C ILE A 324 -9.21 6.38 -20.91
N PHE A 325 -8.84 6.39 -19.63
CA PHE A 325 -8.54 7.61 -18.89
C PHE A 325 -7.06 8.03 -18.94
N HIS A 326 -6.22 7.47 -19.82
CA HIS A 326 -4.77 7.72 -19.86
C HIS A 326 -4.34 9.17 -20.19
N LYS A 327 -5.23 10.01 -20.72
CA LYS A 327 -4.92 11.40 -21.11
C LYS A 327 -4.64 12.31 -19.91
N ARG A 328 -3.79 13.32 -20.10
CA ARG A 328 -3.43 14.30 -19.06
C ARG A 328 -4.58 15.24 -18.73
N VAL A 329 -4.67 15.64 -17.46
CA VAL A 329 -5.70 16.54 -16.94
C VAL A 329 -5.17 17.96 -16.90
N HIS A 330 -6.00 18.93 -17.30
CA HIS A 330 -5.64 20.34 -17.39
C HIS A 330 -6.61 21.26 -16.63
N GLU A 331 -6.11 22.42 -16.18
CA GLU A 331 -6.93 23.46 -15.52
C GLU A 331 -8.09 24.00 -16.40
N LYS A 332 -8.01 23.82 -17.72
CA LYS A 332 -9.01 24.27 -18.69
C LYS A 332 -10.10 23.25 -19.00
N GLU A 333 -9.97 22.02 -18.49
CA GLU A 333 -10.99 20.98 -18.68
C GLU A 333 -12.08 21.10 -17.62
N HIS A 334 -13.25 20.50 -17.89
CA HIS A 334 -14.31 20.44 -16.90
C HIS A 334 -13.86 19.54 -15.74
N LEU A 335 -13.64 20.13 -14.57
CA LEU A 335 -13.26 19.43 -13.34
C LEU A 335 -14.55 19.11 -12.57
N GLU A 336 -14.83 17.82 -12.36
CA GLU A 336 -16.03 17.38 -11.63
C GLU A 336 -15.91 17.58 -10.12
N TYR A 337 -14.67 17.54 -9.61
CA TYR A 337 -14.34 17.70 -8.19
C TYR A 337 -13.81 19.09 -7.82
#